data_AF-A0AAV5KLB5-F1
#
_entry.id   AF-A0AAV5KLB5-F1
#
_cell.length_a   1.000
_cell.length_b   1.000
_cell.length_c   1.000
_cell.angle_alpha   90.00
_cell.angle_beta   90.00
_cell.angle_gamma   90.00
#
_symmetry.space_group_name_H-M   'P 1'
#
loop_
_entity.id
_entity.type
_entity.pdbx_description
1 polymer ?
#
loop_
_entity_poly.entity_id
_entity_poly.type
_entity_poly.pdbx_seq_one_letter_code
_entity_poly.pdbx_strand_id
1 'polypeptide(L)'
;MTSMASPRKRPGAPELAKTVKELLLASGFEHVDEDRKRGLDRGAWALAPLKEEGVLIIGSGSATHSLRALKQYAGDGSVVPWALAFETWLKDALLEGRYEDVNRYEEKAPYAKMAHPWPGHFFPLHVALGAASEDAKRRLIHHSWSRGTLSYASYQFTAAS
;
A
#
# COMPACT_ATOMS: atom_id res chain seq x y z
N MET A 1 36.05 2.69 0.24
CA MET A 1 35.18 1.50 0.24
C MET A 1 33.96 1.81 1.10
N THR A 2 32.86 2.21 0.50
CA THR A 2 31.63 2.52 1.23
C THR A 2 30.85 1.23 1.41
N SER A 3 30.75 0.76 2.66
CA SER A 3 29.97 -0.43 3.02
C SER A 3 28.49 -0.19 2.65
N MET A 4 27.98 -0.98 1.69
CA MET A 4 26.55 -1.04 1.43
C MET A 4 25.89 -1.74 2.62
N ALA A 5 25.14 -0.99 3.41
CA ALA A 5 24.30 -1.57 4.46
C ALA A 5 23.33 -2.57 3.81
N SER A 6 23.41 -3.83 4.21
CA SER A 6 22.47 -4.88 3.81
C SER A 6 21.03 -4.42 4.07
N PRO A 7 20.09 -4.59 3.13
CA PRO A 7 18.72 -4.16 3.32
C PRO A 7 18.15 -4.91 4.52
N ARG A 8 17.87 -4.18 5.62
CA ARG A 8 17.12 -4.74 6.75
C ARG A 8 15.75 -5.16 6.22
N LYS A 9 15.57 -6.47 6.03
CA LYS A 9 14.26 -7.10 5.82
C LYS A 9 13.37 -6.62 6.96
N ARG A 10 12.21 -6.06 6.63
CA ARG A 10 11.27 -5.59 7.64
C ARG A 10 10.88 -6.79 8.49
N PRO A 11 11.05 -6.77 9.82
CA PRO A 11 10.37 -7.76 10.61
C PRO A 11 8.89 -7.43 10.44
N GLY A 12 8.09 -8.40 10.01
CA GLY A 12 6.69 -8.36 10.42
C GLY A 12 6.63 -8.38 11.96
N ALA A 13 5.48 -8.65 12.53
CA ALA A 13 5.43 -9.04 13.94
C ALA A 13 5.28 -10.57 14.02
N PRO A 14 6.28 -11.38 13.60
CA PRO A 14 6.12 -12.84 13.55
C PRO A 14 5.86 -13.41 14.94
N GLU A 15 6.46 -12.82 15.98
CA GLU A 15 6.18 -13.17 17.36
C GLU A 15 4.75 -12.83 17.75
N LEU A 16 4.24 -11.65 17.36
CA LEU A 16 2.83 -11.30 17.60
C LEU A 16 1.88 -12.21 16.81
N ALA A 17 2.18 -12.52 15.56
CA ALA A 17 1.40 -13.44 14.74
C ALA A 17 1.36 -14.84 15.35
N LYS A 18 2.50 -15.31 15.88
CA LYS A 18 2.59 -16.55 16.64
C LYS A 18 1.75 -16.49 17.92
N THR A 19 1.86 -15.42 18.71
CA THR A 19 1.04 -15.23 19.92
C THR A 19 -0.45 -15.22 19.60
N VAL A 20 -0.88 -14.51 18.55
CA VAL A 20 -2.28 -14.47 18.11
C VAL A 20 -2.74 -15.87 17.71
N LYS A 21 -1.93 -16.62 16.97
CA LYS A 21 -2.24 -18.00 16.58
C LYS A 21 -2.42 -18.92 17.79
N GLU A 22 -1.51 -18.85 18.76
CA GLU A 22 -1.59 -19.63 20.00
C GLU A 22 -2.87 -19.29 20.78
N LEU A 23 -3.22 -18.00 20.87
CA LEU A 23 -4.47 -17.55 21.52
C LEU A 23 -5.73 -18.04 20.80
N LEU A 24 -5.74 -17.99 19.46
CA LEU A 24 -6.87 -18.48 18.66
C LEU A 24 -7.06 -20.00 18.83
N LEU A 25 -5.99 -20.79 18.76
CA LEU A 25 -6.04 -22.23 19.01
C LEU A 25 -6.53 -22.54 20.44
N ALA A 26 -6.03 -21.81 21.45
CA ALA A 26 -6.45 -21.96 22.83
C ALA A 26 -7.93 -21.59 23.05
N SER A 27 -8.50 -20.74 22.20
CA SER A 27 -9.93 -20.37 22.24
C SER A 27 -10.86 -21.38 21.55
N GLY A 28 -10.32 -22.48 21.00
CA GLY A 28 -11.11 -23.57 20.41
C GLY A 28 -11.25 -23.53 18.88
N PHE A 29 -10.49 -22.67 18.18
CA PHE A 29 -10.41 -22.76 16.73
C PHE A 29 -9.68 -24.05 16.34
N GLU A 30 -10.32 -24.91 15.53
CA GLU A 30 -9.73 -26.19 15.09
C GLU A 30 -8.52 -25.99 14.17
N HIS A 31 -8.46 -24.87 13.44
CA HIS A 31 -7.38 -24.59 12.51
C HIS A 31 -7.05 -23.10 12.43
N VAL A 32 -5.76 -22.77 12.46
CA VAL A 32 -5.24 -21.40 12.31
C VAL A 32 -3.98 -21.44 11.45
N ASP A 33 -4.13 -20.97 10.21
CA ASP A 33 -3.04 -20.92 9.22
C ASP A 33 -2.28 -19.60 9.24
N GLU A 34 -0.98 -19.69 8.94
CA GLU A 34 -0.15 -18.53 8.63
C GLU A 34 0.16 -18.52 7.13
N ASP A 35 -0.41 -17.57 6.40
CA ASP A 35 -0.12 -17.40 4.98
C ASP A 35 0.91 -16.29 4.75
N ARG A 36 2.15 -16.71 4.44
CA ARG A 36 3.27 -15.80 4.14
C ARG A 36 3.29 -15.32 2.68
N LYS A 37 2.43 -15.86 1.83
CA LYS A 37 2.34 -15.52 0.41
C LYS A 37 1.30 -14.42 0.16
N ARG A 38 0.44 -14.16 1.14
CA ARG A 38 -0.65 -13.18 1.06
C ARG A 38 -0.18 -11.74 1.22
N GLY A 39 -0.83 -10.84 0.48
CA GLY A 39 -0.51 -9.41 0.36
C GLY A 39 -0.82 -8.57 1.61
N LEU A 40 -0.36 -7.31 1.58
CA LEU A 40 -0.45 -6.35 2.68
C LEU A 40 -1.90 -5.94 3.03
N ASP A 41 -2.84 -6.18 2.12
CA ASP A 41 -4.22 -5.75 2.20
C ASP A 41 -5.14 -6.75 2.92
N ARG A 42 -4.69 -7.99 3.19
CA ARG A 42 -5.59 -9.07 3.65
C ARG A 42 -6.25 -8.80 5.01
N GLY A 43 -5.58 -8.09 5.91
CA GLY A 43 -6.20 -7.67 7.17
C GLY A 43 -7.45 -6.80 6.94
N ALA A 44 -7.50 -6.05 5.83
CA ALA A 44 -8.62 -5.19 5.48
C ALA A 44 -9.76 -5.92 4.75
N TRP A 45 -9.60 -7.20 4.38
CA TRP A 45 -10.71 -7.99 3.83
C TRP A 45 -11.83 -8.18 4.85
N ALA A 46 -11.50 -8.18 6.14
CA ALA A 46 -12.48 -8.19 7.22
C ALA A 46 -13.43 -6.97 7.17
N LEU A 47 -13.03 -5.89 6.48
CA LEU A 47 -13.85 -4.70 6.28
C LEU A 47 -14.76 -4.80 5.05
N ALA A 48 -14.56 -5.79 4.18
CA ALA A 48 -15.31 -5.90 2.93
C ALA A 48 -16.84 -6.01 3.13
N PRO A 49 -17.37 -6.75 4.12
CA PRO A 49 -18.82 -6.84 4.36
C PRO A 49 -19.48 -5.50 4.70
N LEU A 50 -18.75 -4.54 5.31
CA LEU A 50 -19.30 -3.24 5.70
C LEU A 50 -19.84 -2.43 4.51
N LYS A 51 -19.38 -2.73 3.29
CA LYS A 51 -19.91 -2.10 2.06
C LYS A 51 -21.38 -2.44 1.84
N GLU A 52 -21.82 -3.65 2.18
CA GLU A 52 -23.21 -4.11 2.06
C GLU A 52 -24.12 -3.37 3.07
N GLU A 53 -23.53 -2.85 4.15
CA GLU A 53 -24.19 -2.03 5.16
C GLU A 53 -24.20 -0.53 4.79
N GLY A 54 -23.71 -0.15 3.61
CA GLY A 54 -23.65 1.24 3.16
C GLY A 54 -22.52 2.06 3.80
N VAL A 55 -21.50 1.41 4.37
CA VAL A 55 -20.34 2.08 4.96
C VAL A 55 -19.31 2.42 3.88
N LEU A 56 -18.88 3.68 3.85
CA LEU A 56 -17.77 4.14 3.00
C LEU A 56 -16.43 4.00 3.75
N ILE A 57 -15.49 3.28 3.14
CA ILE A 57 -14.12 3.12 3.66
C ILE A 57 -13.20 4.10 2.93
N ILE A 58 -12.50 4.95 3.68
CA ILE A 58 -11.57 5.94 3.13
C ILE A 58 -10.16 5.68 3.68
N GLY A 59 -9.23 5.34 2.79
CA GLY A 59 -7.80 5.31 3.09
C GLY A 59 -7.14 6.65 2.76
N SER A 60 -6.71 7.40 3.78
CA SER A 60 -6.02 8.68 3.58
C SER A 60 -4.50 8.50 3.69
N GLY A 61 -3.79 8.79 2.60
CA GLY A 61 -2.35 8.57 2.48
C GLY A 61 -1.74 9.37 1.33
N SER A 62 -0.60 8.93 0.81
CA SER A 62 -0.01 9.50 -0.40
C SER A 62 0.80 8.45 -1.15
N ALA A 63 0.71 8.47 -2.49
CA ALA A 63 1.47 7.59 -3.36
C ALA A 63 2.98 7.83 -3.31
N THR A 64 3.44 8.99 -2.84
CA THR A 64 4.86 9.29 -2.69
C THR A 64 5.07 10.10 -1.41
N HIS A 65 5.81 9.57 -0.44
CA HIS A 65 6.01 10.25 0.84
C HIS A 65 7.38 9.96 1.45
N SER A 66 8.35 10.78 1.04
CA SER A 66 9.72 10.75 1.55
C SER A 66 10.09 12.12 2.13
N LEU A 67 10.25 12.19 3.45
CA LEU A 67 10.61 13.44 4.15
C LEU A 67 11.96 13.99 3.67
N ARG A 68 12.90 13.11 3.31
CA ARG A 68 14.19 13.51 2.74
C ARG A 68 13.99 14.19 1.38
N ALA A 69 13.20 13.58 0.50
CA ALA A 69 12.95 14.13 -0.82
C ALA A 69 12.15 15.45 -0.74
N LEU A 70 11.16 15.52 0.15
CA LEU A 70 10.42 16.74 0.45
C LEU A 70 11.32 17.92 0.84
N LYS A 71 12.38 17.66 1.61
CA LYS A 71 13.36 18.70 1.97
C LYS A 71 14.27 19.07 0.80
N GLN A 72 14.64 18.08 -0.02
CA GLN A 72 15.59 18.25 -1.11
C GLN A 72 15.00 18.94 -2.35
N TYR A 73 13.72 18.70 -2.65
CA TYR A 73 13.06 19.15 -3.89
C TYR A 73 11.93 20.17 -3.63
N ALA A 74 11.79 20.67 -2.40
CA ALA A 74 10.86 21.75 -2.12
C ALA A 74 11.34 23.04 -2.78
N GLY A 75 10.71 23.43 -3.89
CA GLY A 75 10.84 24.80 -4.41
C GLY A 75 10.83 24.96 -5.93
N ASP A 76 11.12 23.92 -6.71
CA ASP A 76 11.20 24.07 -8.17
C ASP A 76 9.85 23.98 -8.90
N GLY A 77 8.80 23.53 -8.21
CA GLY A 77 7.43 23.36 -8.74
C GLY A 77 7.27 22.21 -9.75
N SER A 78 8.37 21.64 -10.23
CA SER A 78 8.40 20.54 -11.19
C SER A 78 8.30 19.19 -10.48
N VAL A 79 7.58 18.24 -11.08
CA VAL A 79 7.51 16.88 -10.54
C VAL A 79 8.84 16.19 -10.77
N VAL A 80 9.43 15.63 -9.72
CA VAL A 80 10.72 14.97 -9.81
C VAL A 80 10.57 13.64 -10.59
N PRO A 81 11.44 13.33 -11.56
CA PRO A 81 11.25 12.19 -12.47
C PRO A 81 11.01 10.84 -11.79
N TRP A 82 11.72 10.55 -10.70
CA TRP A 82 11.55 9.29 -9.98
C TRP A 82 10.18 9.19 -9.29
N ALA A 83 9.64 10.31 -8.82
CA ALA A 83 8.34 10.36 -8.14
C ALA A 83 7.23 10.15 -9.16
N LEU A 84 7.35 10.81 -10.32
CA LEU A 84 6.47 10.59 -11.46
C LEU A 84 6.50 9.14 -11.93
N ALA A 85 7.69 8.52 -12.02
CA ALA A 85 7.82 7.13 -12.44
C ALA A 85 7.15 6.14 -11.47
N PHE A 86 7.30 6.32 -10.15
CA PHE A 86 6.60 5.50 -9.17
C PHE A 86 5.08 5.67 -9.25
N GLU A 87 4.59 6.91 -9.30
CA GLU A 87 3.16 7.19 -9.35
C GLU A 87 2.53 6.71 -10.66
N THR A 88 3.23 6.88 -11.79
CA THR A 88 2.77 6.37 -13.09
C THR A 88 2.63 4.85 -13.04
N TRP A 89 3.65 4.14 -12.53
CA TRP A 89 3.57 2.69 -12.35
C TRP A 89 2.40 2.29 -11.44
N LEU A 90 2.16 3.03 -10.35
CA LEU A 90 1.08 2.74 -9.41
C LEU A 90 -0.29 2.95 -10.05
N LYS A 91 -0.47 4.07 -10.74
CA LYS A 91 -1.69 4.40 -11.48
C LYS A 91 -1.99 3.31 -12.48
N ASP A 92 -1.01 2.94 -13.31
CA ASP A 92 -1.19 1.92 -14.33
C ASP A 92 -1.50 0.56 -13.68
N ALA A 93 -0.79 0.19 -12.61
CA ALA A 93 -1.04 -1.06 -11.87
C ALA A 93 -2.47 -1.12 -11.31
N LEU A 94 -2.97 -0.01 -10.75
CA LEU A 94 -4.33 0.07 -10.24
C LEU A 94 -5.36 0.00 -11.36
N LEU A 95 -5.18 0.77 -12.44
CA LEU A 95 -6.16 0.84 -13.52
C LEU A 95 -6.21 -0.45 -14.36
N GLU A 96 -5.08 -1.15 -14.50
CA GLU A 96 -4.98 -2.44 -15.19
C GLU A 96 -5.35 -3.62 -14.29
N GLY A 97 -5.64 -3.40 -13.01
CA GLY A 97 -5.99 -4.46 -12.07
C GLY A 97 -4.82 -5.38 -11.72
N ARG A 98 -3.57 -4.90 -11.82
CA ARG A 98 -2.35 -5.63 -11.39
C ARG A 98 -2.25 -5.68 -9.86
N TYR A 99 -3.23 -6.30 -9.22
CA TYR A 99 -3.42 -6.36 -7.77
C TYR A 99 -2.18 -6.91 -7.04
N GLU A 100 -1.61 -8.01 -7.52
CA GLU A 100 -0.39 -8.58 -6.93
C GLU A 100 0.82 -7.63 -7.02
N ASP A 101 0.93 -6.85 -8.09
CA ASP A 101 2.02 -5.89 -8.24
C ASP A 101 1.93 -4.77 -7.21
N VAL A 102 0.72 -4.26 -6.91
CA VAL A 102 0.49 -3.25 -5.87
C VAL A 102 0.77 -3.81 -4.47
N ASN A 103 0.38 -5.06 -4.22
CA ASN A 103 0.68 -5.74 -2.96
C ASN A 103 2.18 -6.01 -2.77
N ARG A 104 2.93 -6.17 -3.88
CA ARG A 104 4.38 -6.37 -3.90
C ARG A 104 5.15 -5.15 -4.41
N TYR A 105 4.62 -3.95 -4.17
CA TYR A 105 5.21 -2.70 -4.68
C TYR A 105 6.69 -2.55 -4.34
N GLU A 106 7.16 -3.09 -3.21
CA GLU A 106 8.58 -3.02 -2.83
C GLU A 106 9.50 -3.74 -3.81
N GLU A 107 9.01 -4.83 -4.41
CA GLU A 107 9.75 -5.66 -5.35
C GLU A 107 9.52 -5.20 -6.80
N LYS A 108 8.30 -4.73 -7.08
CA LYS A 108 7.80 -4.49 -8.44
C LYS A 108 7.87 -3.04 -8.88
N ALA A 109 7.77 -2.09 -7.96
CA ALA A 109 7.69 -0.67 -8.29
C ALA A 109 9.09 -0.06 -8.50
N PRO A 110 9.27 0.78 -9.53
CA PRO A 110 10.49 1.56 -9.66
C PRO A 110 10.60 2.54 -8.49
N TYR A 111 11.78 2.66 -7.87
CA TYR A 111 12.03 3.63 -6.80
C TYR A 111 11.20 3.46 -5.52
N ALA A 112 10.64 2.27 -5.24
CA ALA A 112 9.79 2.02 -4.07
C ALA A 112 10.38 2.51 -2.73
N LYS A 113 11.66 2.26 -2.49
CA LYS A 113 12.36 2.70 -1.26
C LYS A 113 12.64 4.20 -1.22
N MET A 114 12.69 4.87 -2.37
CA MET A 114 12.84 6.32 -2.44
C MET A 114 11.49 7.02 -2.23
N ALA A 115 10.41 6.49 -2.81
CA ALA A 115 9.04 6.94 -2.58
C ALA A 115 8.59 6.72 -1.14
N HIS A 116 8.94 5.57 -0.57
CA HIS A 116 8.57 5.16 0.78
C HIS A 116 9.76 4.54 1.54
N PRO A 117 10.64 5.37 2.13
CA PRO A 117 11.64 4.89 3.08
C PRO A 117 10.97 4.21 4.28
N TRP A 118 9.83 4.78 4.70
CA TRP A 118 8.84 4.17 5.57
C TRP A 118 7.46 4.22 4.89
N PRO A 119 6.71 3.10 4.85
CA PRO A 119 5.50 2.95 4.04
C PRO A 119 4.21 3.43 4.73
N GLY A 120 4.31 4.12 5.88
CA GLY A 120 3.15 4.41 6.71
C GLY A 120 2.03 5.14 5.96
N HIS A 121 2.40 6.04 5.05
CA HIS A 121 1.45 6.77 4.20
C HIS A 121 0.99 6.01 2.96
N PHE A 122 1.57 4.84 2.69
CA PHE A 122 1.17 3.98 1.58
C PHE A 122 0.18 2.89 2.01
N PHE A 123 0.29 2.37 3.24
CA PHE A 123 -0.61 1.34 3.78
C PHE A 123 -2.11 1.66 3.73
N PRO A 124 -2.57 2.93 3.87
CA PRO A 124 -3.98 3.26 3.69
C PRO A 124 -4.53 2.86 2.30
N LEU A 125 -3.70 2.84 1.26
CA LEU A 125 -4.09 2.32 -0.06
C LEU A 125 -4.41 0.83 0.00
N HIS A 126 -3.56 0.03 0.66
CA HIS A 126 -3.79 -1.41 0.82
C HIS A 126 -5.05 -1.69 1.64
N VAL A 127 -5.37 -0.85 2.64
CA VAL A 127 -6.64 -0.98 3.37
C VAL A 127 -7.84 -0.80 2.45
N ALA A 128 -7.86 0.29 1.67
CA ALA A 128 -8.95 0.54 0.72
C ALA A 128 -9.04 -0.54 -0.38
N LEU A 129 -7.89 -1.00 -0.89
CA LEU A 129 -7.81 -2.06 -1.90
C LEU A 129 -8.35 -3.40 -1.37
N GLY A 130 -7.92 -3.80 -0.17
CA GLY A 130 -8.34 -5.06 0.46
C GLY A 130 -9.82 -5.05 0.82
N ALA A 131 -10.33 -3.92 1.30
CA ALA A 131 -11.76 -3.76 1.52
C ALA A 131 -12.57 -3.86 0.21
N ALA A 132 -12.02 -3.43 -0.92
CA ALA A 132 -12.74 -3.39 -2.19
C ALA A 132 -12.91 -4.76 -2.88
N SER A 133 -11.95 -5.67 -2.71
CA SER A 133 -11.75 -6.97 -3.39
C SER A 133 -10.70 -6.97 -4.53
N GLU A 134 -10.17 -8.17 -4.85
CA GLU A 134 -9.16 -8.37 -5.91
C GLU A 134 -9.68 -8.00 -7.31
N ASP A 135 -10.98 -8.14 -7.55
CA ASP A 135 -11.63 -7.87 -8.84
C ASP A 135 -12.28 -6.47 -8.91
N ALA A 136 -12.12 -5.66 -7.87
CA ALA A 136 -12.71 -4.32 -7.83
C ALA A 136 -12.36 -3.51 -9.10
N LYS A 137 -13.29 -2.72 -9.62
CA LYS A 137 -12.96 -1.70 -10.63
C LYS A 137 -12.27 -0.54 -9.93
N ARG A 138 -11.25 0.02 -10.58
CA ARG A 138 -10.43 1.13 -10.07
C ARG A 138 -10.55 2.33 -10.99
N ARG A 139 -10.70 3.51 -10.40
CA ARG A 139 -10.74 4.77 -11.14
C ARG A 139 -9.92 5.83 -10.44
N LEU A 140 -9.10 6.56 -11.21
CA LEU A 140 -8.48 7.80 -10.77
C LEU A 140 -9.55 8.91 -10.74
N ILE A 141 -9.78 9.50 -9.56
CA ILE A 141 -10.80 10.54 -9.36
C ILE A 141 -10.20 11.93 -9.12
N HIS A 142 -8.93 12.00 -8.75
CA HIS A 142 -8.18 13.25 -8.63
C HIS A 142 -6.70 12.99 -8.90
N HIS A 143 -6.01 13.96 -9.50
CA HIS A 143 -4.58 13.87 -9.78
C HIS A 143 -3.95 15.26 -9.75
N SER A 144 -3.12 15.50 -8.73
CA SER A 144 -2.32 16.71 -8.63
C SER A 144 -1.03 16.43 -7.86
N TRP A 145 -0.11 17.38 -7.93
CA TRP A 145 1.20 17.30 -7.30
C TRP A 145 1.49 18.53 -6.46
N SER A 146 2.31 18.37 -5.44
CA SER A 146 2.89 19.49 -4.70
C SER A 146 4.31 19.20 -4.26
N ARG A 147 5.11 20.26 -4.10
CA ARG A 147 6.50 20.20 -3.61
C ARG A 147 7.37 19.20 -4.40
N GLY A 148 7.08 19.03 -5.69
CA GLY A 148 7.76 18.14 -6.63
C GLY A 148 7.67 16.63 -6.37
N THR A 149 7.33 16.21 -5.14
CA THR A 149 7.36 14.79 -4.76
C THR A 149 6.13 14.31 -4.02
N LEU A 150 5.12 15.15 -3.75
CA LEU A 150 3.86 14.72 -3.15
C LEU A 150 2.81 14.54 -4.23
N SER A 151 2.39 13.29 -4.42
CA SER A 151 1.21 12.99 -5.22
C SER A 151 -0.05 13.05 -4.36
N TYR A 152 -1.08 13.71 -4.88
CA TYR A 152 -2.45 13.70 -4.37
C TYR A 152 -3.38 12.83 -5.23
N ALA A 153 -2.82 11.89 -5.99
CA ALA A 153 -3.61 10.92 -6.74
C ALA A 153 -4.61 10.23 -5.80
N SER A 154 -5.89 10.34 -6.13
CA SER A 154 -6.98 9.75 -5.34
C SER A 154 -7.73 8.74 -6.21
N TYR A 155 -8.01 7.58 -5.63
CA TYR A 155 -8.59 6.45 -6.34
C TYR A 155 -9.91 6.04 -5.71
N GLN A 156 -10.89 5.74 -6.56
CA GLN A 156 -12.13 5.10 -6.17
C GLN A 156 -12.05 3.62 -6.53
N PHE A 157 -12.50 2.78 -5.58
CA PHE A 157 -12.65 1.35 -5.77
C PHE A 157 -14.13 1.00 -5.69
N THR A 158 -14.62 0.25 -6.66
CA THR A 158 -15.99 -0.26 -6.68
C THR A 158 -15.93 -1.77 -6.82
N ALA A 159 -16.57 -2.51 -5.91
CA ALA A 159 -16.59 -3.96 -5.96
C ALA A 159 -17.11 -4.46 -7.32
N ALA A 160 -16.56 -5.57 -7.81
CA ALA A 160 -17.18 -6.30 -8.91
C ALA A 160 -18.56 -6.79 -8.45
N SER A 161 -19.56 -6.53 -9.28
CA SER A 161 -20.94 -6.99 -9.10
C SER A 161 -21.06 -8.47 -9.42
#